data_AF-A0A537NSD6-F1
#
_entry.id   AF-A0A537NSD6-F1
#
_cell.length_a   1.000
_cell.length_b   1.000
_cell.length_c   1.000
_cell.angle_alpha   90.00
_cell.angle_beta   90.00
_cell.angle_gamma   90.00
#
_symmetry.space_group_name_H-M   'P 1'
#
loop_
_entity.id
_entity.type
_entity.pdbx_description
1 polymer ?
#
loop_
_entity_poly.entity_id
_entity_poly.type
_entity_poly.pdbx_seq_one_letter_code
_entity_poly.pdbx_strand_id
1 'polypeptide(L)'
;MDHPILNAIRRESFVPLGWFSPTAEDRTPEGTQFVILIGNAGPEMFRRFARERDPRRDLMDDWCRAVIGGLARTLDARAVYPFDKPPPPFLTWATRAKA
;
A
#
# COMPACT_ATOMS: atom_id res chain seq x y z
N MET A 1 5.42 -18.97 -2.43
CA MET A 1 5.67 -19.02 -0.97
C MET A 1 4.48 -18.37 -0.30
N ASP A 2 3.66 -19.15 0.40
CA ASP A 2 2.48 -18.64 1.10
C ASP A 2 2.92 -17.92 2.38
N HIS A 3 2.84 -16.60 2.37
CA HIS A 3 3.10 -15.78 3.55
C HIS A 3 1.80 -15.08 3.95
N PRO A 4 1.34 -15.17 5.22
CA PRO A 4 0.06 -14.64 5.65
C PRO A 4 -0.16 -13.16 5.29
N ILE A 5 0.87 -12.33 5.43
CA ILE A 5 0.84 -10.90 5.08
C ILE A 5 0.63 -10.71 3.56
N LEU A 6 1.35 -11.44 2.73
CA LEU A 6 1.23 -11.31 1.27
C LEU A 6 -0.14 -11.78 0.79
N ASN A 7 -0.70 -12.81 1.44
CA ASN A 7 -2.04 -13.30 1.16
C ASN A 7 -3.13 -12.31 1.63
N ALA A 8 -2.93 -11.62 2.76
CA ALA A 8 -3.82 -10.53 3.19
C ALA A 8 -3.85 -9.38 2.17
N ILE A 9 -2.69 -8.95 1.66
CA ILE A 9 -2.60 -7.93 0.60
C ILE A 9 -3.36 -8.35 -0.66
N ARG A 10 -3.19 -9.61 -1.10
CA ARG A 10 -3.86 -10.14 -2.30
C ARG A 10 -5.37 -10.21 -2.18
N ARG A 11 -5.88 -10.54 -0.99
CA ARG A 11 -7.32 -10.55 -0.72
C ARG A 11 -7.96 -9.18 -0.89
N GLU A 12 -7.20 -8.11 -0.71
CA GLU A 12 -7.67 -6.74 -0.93
C GLU A 12 -7.54 -6.26 -2.38
N SER A 13 -7.31 -7.15 -3.35
CA SER A 13 -7.08 -6.83 -4.77
C SER A 13 -5.80 -6.01 -5.04
N PHE A 14 -4.85 -6.01 -4.09
CA PHE A 14 -3.52 -5.43 -4.26
C PHE A 14 -2.45 -6.50 -4.47
N VAL A 15 -1.29 -6.06 -4.93
CA VAL A 15 -0.13 -6.91 -5.23
C VAL A 15 1.05 -6.39 -4.42
N PRO A 16 1.73 -7.22 -3.62
CA PRO A 16 3.04 -6.90 -3.06
C PRO A 16 4.04 -6.74 -4.21
N LEU A 17 4.67 -5.56 -4.27
CA LEU A 17 5.64 -5.17 -5.28
C LEU A 17 7.09 -5.39 -4.82
N GLY A 18 7.30 -5.57 -3.52
CA GLY A 18 8.60 -5.81 -2.90
C GLY A 18 8.62 -5.31 -1.45
N TRP A 19 9.74 -5.49 -0.76
CA TRP A 19 9.92 -5.04 0.63
C TRP A 19 11.39 -4.76 0.95
N PHE A 20 11.64 -3.96 1.98
CA PHE A 20 12.99 -3.68 2.49
C PHE A 20 12.96 -3.30 3.97
N SER A 21 14.09 -3.49 4.67
CA SER A 21 14.31 -2.92 6.01
C SER A 21 14.87 -1.50 5.87
N PRO A 22 14.19 -0.47 6.43
CA PRO A 22 14.59 0.90 6.22
C PRO A 22 15.82 1.28 7.05
N THR A 23 16.57 2.26 6.55
CA THR A 23 17.56 3.01 7.31
C THR A 23 17.01 4.40 7.64
N ALA A 24 17.77 5.19 8.42
CA ALA A 24 17.41 6.59 8.70
C ALA A 24 17.25 7.44 7.42
N GLU A 25 17.97 7.09 6.35
CA GLU A 25 17.94 7.82 5.07
C GLU A 25 16.66 7.59 4.27
N ASP A 26 15.94 6.50 4.54
CA ASP A 26 14.71 6.15 3.81
C ASP A 26 13.51 7.06 4.20
N ARG A 27 13.62 7.88 5.26
CA ARG A 27 12.57 8.81 5.72
C ARG A 27 11.20 8.14 5.93
N THR A 28 11.22 6.92 6.45
CA THR A 28 10.01 6.20 6.86
C THR A 28 9.51 6.71 8.22
N PRO A 29 8.27 6.41 8.63
CA PRO A 29 7.82 6.70 9.99
C PRO A 29 8.76 6.11 11.05
N GLU A 30 8.93 6.80 12.17
CA GLU A 30 9.79 6.33 13.26
C GLU A 30 9.35 4.95 13.76
N GLY A 31 10.33 4.09 14.07
CA GLY A 31 10.11 2.72 14.55
C GLY A 31 9.82 1.70 13.44
N THR A 32 9.75 2.08 12.17
CA THR A 32 9.49 1.15 11.05
C THR A 32 10.57 0.07 10.95
N GLN A 33 10.20 -1.20 11.10
CA GLN A 33 11.11 -2.36 11.02
C GLN A 33 11.31 -2.85 9.59
N PHE A 34 10.26 -2.78 8.78
CA PHE A 34 10.27 -3.12 7.37
C PHE A 34 9.15 -2.36 6.65
N VAL A 35 9.34 -2.13 5.36
CA VAL A 35 8.34 -1.55 4.46
C VAL A 35 7.97 -2.61 3.43
N ILE A 36 6.68 -2.81 3.21
CA ILE A 36 6.17 -3.58 2.07
C ILE A 36 5.51 -2.59 1.12
N LEU A 37 6.01 -2.52 -0.12
CA LEU A 37 5.35 -1.73 -1.15
C LEU A 37 4.24 -2.57 -1.76
N ILE A 38 3.02 -2.03 -1.78
CA ILE A 38 1.87 -2.64 -2.44
C ILE A 38 1.36 -1.72 -3.54
N GLY A 39 0.77 -2.32 -4.56
CA GLY A 39 0.12 -1.59 -5.65
C GLY A 39 -0.79 -2.52 -6.41
N ASN A 40 -0.98 -2.25 -7.70
CA ASN A 40 -1.78 -3.09 -8.57
C ASN A 40 -0.87 -3.76 -9.61
N ALA A 41 -1.16 -5.04 -9.92
CA ALA A 41 -0.69 -5.67 -11.15
C ALA A 41 -1.93 -6.14 -11.92
N GLY A 42 -2.13 -5.62 -13.12
CA GLY A 42 -3.34 -5.85 -13.90
C GLY A 42 -4.56 -5.03 -13.40
N PRO A 43 -5.77 -5.39 -13.86
CA PRO A 43 -6.96 -4.53 -13.74
C PRO A 43 -7.75 -4.71 -12.45
N GLU A 44 -7.42 -5.67 -11.58
CA GLU A 44 -8.32 -6.12 -10.52
C GLU A 44 -8.64 -5.05 -9.48
N MET A 45 -7.63 -4.28 -9.04
CA MET A 45 -7.81 -3.13 -8.14
C MET A 45 -8.79 -2.11 -8.74
N PHE A 46 -8.60 -1.76 -10.02
CA PHE A 46 -9.45 -0.79 -10.70
C PHE A 46 -10.88 -1.31 -10.91
N ARG A 47 -11.05 -2.61 -11.19
CA ARG A 47 -12.38 -3.23 -11.30
C ARG A 47 -13.11 -3.24 -9.96
N ARG A 48 -12.40 -3.54 -8.87
CA ARG A 48 -12.96 -3.47 -7.51
C ARG A 48 -13.37 -2.04 -7.17
N PHE A 49 -12.48 -1.06 -7.35
CA PHE A 49 -12.81 0.35 -7.14
C PHE A 49 -14.03 0.78 -7.96
N ALA A 50 -14.08 0.43 -9.25
CA ALA A 50 -15.22 0.79 -10.11
C ALA A 50 -16.55 0.15 -9.66
N ARG A 51 -16.51 -1.04 -9.06
CA ARG A 51 -17.69 -1.74 -8.53
C ARG A 51 -18.18 -1.15 -7.20
N GLU A 52 -17.25 -0.69 -6.35
CA GLU A 52 -17.55 -0.24 -4.98
C GLU A 52 -17.85 1.26 -4.88
N ARG A 53 -17.41 2.07 -5.84
CA ARG A 53 -17.53 3.53 -5.80
C ARG A 53 -18.91 4.03 -6.25
N ASP A 54 -19.38 5.12 -5.64
CA ASP A 54 -20.29 6.06 -6.28
C ASP A 54 -19.50 6.96 -7.24
N PRO A 55 -19.75 6.88 -8.57
CA PRO A 55 -18.96 7.64 -9.53
C PRO A 55 -19.09 9.16 -9.41
N ARG A 56 -20.07 9.68 -8.66
CA ARG A 56 -20.28 11.11 -8.43
C ARG A 56 -19.57 11.65 -7.20
N ARG A 57 -19.10 10.78 -6.30
CA ARG A 57 -18.65 11.18 -4.95
C ARG A 57 -17.31 10.59 -4.56
N ASP A 58 -17.07 9.33 -4.90
CA ASP A 58 -15.95 8.59 -4.32
C ASP A 58 -14.69 8.75 -5.17
N LEU A 59 -13.67 9.31 -4.54
CA LEU A 59 -12.33 9.42 -5.10
C LEU A 59 -11.54 8.14 -4.85
N MET A 60 -10.63 7.82 -5.77
CA MET A 60 -9.79 6.63 -5.65
C MET A 60 -8.89 6.71 -4.41
N ASP A 61 -8.40 7.90 -4.06
CA ASP A 61 -7.55 8.12 -2.89
C ASP A 61 -8.30 7.81 -1.59
N ASP A 62 -9.54 8.26 -1.47
CA ASP A 62 -10.39 8.00 -0.30
C ASP A 62 -10.74 6.51 -0.19
N TRP A 63 -11.06 5.87 -1.31
CA TRP A 63 -11.27 4.43 -1.37
C TRP A 63 -10.00 3.65 -0.98
N CYS A 64 -8.83 4.06 -1.49
CA CYS A 64 -7.54 3.48 -1.10
C CYS A 64 -7.29 3.65 0.40
N ARG A 65 -7.61 4.80 0.99
CA ARG A 65 -7.50 5.02 2.44
C ARG A 65 -8.38 4.06 3.22
N ALA A 66 -9.63 3.89 2.81
CA ALA A 66 -10.56 2.96 3.47
C ALA A 66 -10.06 1.51 3.42
N VAL A 67 -9.71 1.01 2.22
CA VAL A 67 -9.31 -0.38 2.02
C VAL A 67 -7.94 -0.68 2.65
N ILE A 68 -6.91 0.10 2.30
CA ILE A 68 -5.54 -0.12 2.79
C ILE A 68 -5.45 0.20 4.28
N GLY A 69 -6.23 1.17 4.79
CA GLY A 69 -6.31 1.45 6.23
C GLY A 69 -6.94 0.31 7.03
N GLY A 70 -7.96 -0.36 6.48
CA GLY A 70 -8.51 -1.60 7.06
C GLY A 70 -7.49 -2.72 7.11
N LEU A 71 -6.77 -2.94 5.99
CA LEU A 71 -5.69 -3.92 5.90
C LEU A 71 -4.57 -3.64 6.91
N ALA A 72 -4.11 -2.39 7.00
CA ALA A 72 -3.05 -1.98 7.90
C ALA A 72 -3.42 -2.23 9.38
N ARG A 73 -4.66 -1.89 9.79
CA ARG A 73 -5.16 -2.21 11.14
C ARG A 73 -5.17 -3.72 11.42
N THR A 74 -5.57 -4.53 10.44
CA THR A 74 -5.61 -5.99 10.58
C THR A 74 -4.21 -6.59 10.75
N LEU A 75 -3.20 -5.94 10.18
CA LEU A 75 -1.80 -6.37 10.21
C LEU A 75 -0.96 -5.68 11.30
N ASP A 76 -1.58 -4.88 12.18
CA ASP A 76 -0.88 -4.01 13.14
C ASP A 76 0.23 -3.15 12.49
N ALA A 77 -0.11 -2.58 11.33
CA ALA A 77 0.79 -1.79 10.50
C ALA A 77 0.28 -0.36 10.32
N ARG A 78 1.16 0.51 9.80
CA ARG A 78 0.81 1.86 9.39
C ARG A 78 0.78 1.98 7.87
N ALA A 79 -0.35 2.39 7.32
CA ALA A 79 -0.45 2.75 5.91
C ALA A 79 0.17 4.13 5.66
N VAL A 80 0.92 4.24 4.56
CA VAL A 80 1.43 5.49 3.99
C VAL A 80 1.04 5.49 2.52
N TYR A 81 0.70 6.65 1.97
CA TYR A 81 0.15 6.77 0.62
C TYR A 81 1.01 7.72 -0.24
N PRO A 82 1.16 7.48 -1.55
CA PRO A 82 1.95 8.35 -2.43
C PRO A 82 1.36 9.77 -2.56
N PHE A 83 0.09 9.94 -2.19
CA PHE A 83 -0.65 11.21 -2.18
C PHE A 83 -0.73 11.88 -0.79
N ASP A 84 -0.05 11.34 0.23
CA ASP A 84 0.04 12.01 1.53
C ASP A 84 0.81 13.34 1.43
N LYS A 85 0.55 14.25 2.38
CA LYS A 85 1.24 15.54 2.50
C LYS A 85 1.95 15.60 3.86
N PRO A 86 3.26 15.90 3.91
CA PRO A 86 4.19 16.07 2.78
C PRO A 86 4.37 14.77 1.97
N PRO A 87 4.74 14.85 0.67
CA PRO A 87 4.83 13.68 -0.18
C PRO A 87 5.94 12.73 0.31
N PRO A 88 5.63 11.45 0.57
CA PRO A 88 6.62 10.46 0.91
C PRO A 88 7.48 10.08 -0.32
N PRO A 89 8.74 9.64 -0.13
CA PRO A 89 9.66 9.32 -1.23
C PRO A 89 9.36 7.94 -1.86
N PHE A 90 8.13 7.72 -2.33
CA PHE A 90 7.65 6.43 -2.84
C PHE A 90 8.49 5.84 -3.98
N LEU A 91 9.02 6.69 -4.87
CA LEU A 91 9.88 6.21 -5.96
C LEU A 91 11.20 5.64 -5.42
N THR A 92 11.79 6.28 -4.40
CA THR A 92 12.97 5.76 -3.70
C THR A 92 12.65 4.41 -3.04
N TRP A 93 11.52 4.32 -2.34
CA TRP A 93 11.06 3.08 -1.72
C TRP A 93 10.80 1.96 -2.75
N ALA A 94 10.27 2.30 -3.92
CA ALA A 94 10.06 1.34 -5.00
C ALA A 94 11.36 0.79 -5.58
N THR A 95 12.40 1.62 -5.68
CA THR A 95 13.74 1.17 -6.07
C THR A 95 14.33 0.25 -5.00
N ARG A 96 14.22 0.62 -3.72
CA ARG A 96 14.73 -0.18 -2.59
C ARG A 96 14.03 -1.55 -2.48
N ALA A 97 12.71 -1.58 -2.69
CA ALA A 97 11.90 -2.78 -2.59
C ALA A 97 12.14 -3.81 -3.72
N LYS A 98 12.69 -3.37 -4.86
CA LYS A 98 13.02 -4.22 -6.01
C LYS A 98 14.47 -4.72 -6.00
N ALA A 99 15.31 -4.15 -5.14
CA ALA A 99 16.73 -4.47 -5.04
C ALA A 99 16.98 -5.79 -4.31
#